data_AF-A0A6C0HRT3-F1
#
_entry.id   AF-A0A6C0HRT3-F1
#
_cell.length_a   1.000
_cell.length_b   1.000
_cell.length_c   1.000
_cell.angle_alpha   90.00
_cell.angle_beta   90.00
_cell.angle_gamma   90.00
#
_symmetry.space_group_name_H-M   'P 1'
#
loop_
_entity.id
_entity.type
_entity.pdbx_description
1 polymer ?
#
loop_
_entity_poly.entity_id
_entity_poly.type
_entity_poly.pdbx_seq_one_letter_code
_entity_poly.pdbx_strand_id
1 'polypeptide(L)'
;MPSSYRYVKDVIQRLLEVIPEDQTLLREKIIEFYDTTIKNVAPRHKYMWNQAPELMNSIYFEELAYILEENSGVIDTDWKRTLVKVFANEE
;
A
#
# COMPACT_ATOMS: atom_id res chain seq x y z
N MET A 1 -15.45 -17.04 3.33
CA MET A 1 -14.92 -17.35 1.98
C MET A 1 -13.41 -17.32 2.05
N PRO A 2 -12.69 -18.29 1.48
CA PRO A 2 -11.27 -18.44 1.72
C PRO A 2 -10.48 -17.37 0.97
N SER A 3 -9.62 -16.65 1.70
CA SER A 3 -8.48 -15.85 1.26
C SER A 3 -8.53 -15.41 -0.22
N SER A 4 -9.20 -14.29 -0.50
CA SER A 4 -9.07 -13.64 -1.80
C SER A 4 -7.60 -13.28 -2.01
N TYR A 5 -6.92 -14.00 -2.90
CA TYR A 5 -5.59 -13.61 -3.35
C TYR A 5 -5.68 -12.17 -3.85
N ARG A 6 -5.01 -11.26 -3.16
CA ARG A 6 -5.05 -9.84 -3.47
C ARG A 6 -3.71 -9.48 -4.06
N TYR A 7 -3.67 -8.82 -5.21
CA TYR A 7 -2.40 -8.43 -5.79
C TYR A 7 -1.92 -7.12 -5.16
N VAL A 8 -0.60 -6.99 -4.97
CA VAL A 8 0.03 -5.74 -4.52
C VAL A 8 -0.36 -4.59 -5.45
N LYS A 9 -0.45 -4.86 -6.77
CA LYS A 9 -0.93 -3.90 -7.77
C LYS A 9 -2.30 -3.32 -7.40
N ASP A 10 -3.25 -4.16 -7.00
CA ASP A 10 -4.61 -3.73 -6.72
C ASP A 10 -4.66 -2.86 -5.45
N VAL A 11 -3.82 -3.18 -4.46
CA VAL A 11 -3.68 -2.38 -3.24
C VAL A 11 -3.07 -1.02 -3.56
N ILE A 12 -2.00 -0.98 -4.36
CA ILE A 12 -1.37 0.27 -4.78
C ILE A 12 -2.34 1.14 -5.59
N GLN A 13 -3.11 0.54 -6.50
CA GLN A 13 -4.11 1.28 -7.26
C GLN A 13 -5.18 1.90 -6.34
N ARG A 14 -5.73 1.14 -5.39
CA ARG A 14 -6.70 1.67 -4.42
C ARG A 14 -6.11 2.74 -3.51
N LEU A 15 -4.83 2.60 -3.12
CA LEU A 15 -4.14 3.66 -2.38
C LEU A 15 -4.10 4.94 -3.19
N LEU A 16 -3.73 4.88 -4.48
CA LEU A 16 -3.70 6.03 -5.36
C LEU A 16 -5.08 6.63 -5.65
N GLU A 17 -6.17 5.87 -5.51
CA GLU A 17 -7.53 6.40 -5.61
C GLU A 17 -7.95 7.19 -4.36
N VAL A 18 -7.45 6.79 -3.19
CA VAL A 18 -7.75 7.43 -1.91
C VAL A 18 -6.84 8.62 -1.62
N ILE A 19 -5.61 8.60 -2.13
CA ILE A 19 -4.66 9.70 -1.97
C ILE A 19 -5.14 10.89 -2.83
N PRO A 20 -5.31 12.08 -2.23
CA PRO A 20 -5.70 13.28 -2.98
C PRO A 20 -4.73 13.62 -4.13
N GLU A 21 -5.24 14.19 -5.22
CA GLU A 21 -4.43 14.51 -6.41
C GLU A 21 -3.36 15.58 -6.16
N ASP A 22 -3.58 16.47 -5.19
CA ASP A 22 -2.63 17.49 -4.76
C ASP A 22 -1.42 16.92 -4.00
N GLN A 23 -1.49 15.65 -3.58
CA GLN A 23 -0.40 14.93 -2.92
C GLN A 23 0.54 14.26 -3.94
N THR A 24 0.98 15.03 -4.94
CA THR A 24 1.79 14.53 -6.07
C THR A 24 3.03 13.76 -5.61
N LEU A 25 3.76 14.29 -4.63
CA LEU A 25 4.98 13.66 -4.11
C LEU A 25 4.72 12.28 -3.47
N LEU A 26 3.61 12.15 -2.72
CA LEU A 26 3.22 10.87 -2.12
C LEU A 26 2.80 9.86 -3.19
N ARG A 27 2.02 10.31 -4.18
CA ARG A 27 1.60 9.47 -5.32
C ARG A 27 2.82 8.96 -6.09
N GLU A 28 3.78 9.83 -6.37
CA GLU A 28 5.03 9.50 -7.06
C GLU A 28 5.85 8.47 -6.29
N LYS A 29 6.07 8.66 -4.97
CA LYS A 29 6.78 7.70 -4.13
C LYS A 29 6.12 6.31 -4.13
N ILE A 30 4.79 6.26 -4.10
CA ILE A 30 4.03 4.99 -4.12
C ILE A 30 4.11 4.30 -5.49
N ILE A 31 4.08 5.07 -6.58
CA ILE A 31 4.29 4.55 -7.94
C ILE A 31 5.71 4.01 -8.08
N GLU A 32 6.71 4.76 -7.62
CA GLU A 32 8.12 4.36 -7.64
C GLU A 32 8.34 3.06 -6.86
N PHE A 33 7.77 2.94 -5.64
CA PHE A 33 7.81 1.71 -4.86
C PHE A 33 7.26 0.49 -5.62
N TYR A 34 6.13 0.66 -6.32
CA TYR A 34 5.57 -0.42 -7.13
C TYR A 34 6.45 -0.78 -8.33
N ASP A 35 6.99 0.22 -9.03
CA ASP A 35 7.79 0.01 -10.23
C ASP A 35 9.22 -0.48 -9.95
N THR A 36 9.79 -0.12 -8.81
CA THR A 36 11.17 -0.48 -8.44
C THR A 36 11.19 -1.70 -7.54
N THR A 37 10.53 -1.65 -6.39
CA THR A 37 10.60 -2.68 -5.37
C THR A 37 9.75 -3.91 -5.74
N ILE A 38 8.55 -3.70 -6.28
CA ILE A 38 7.64 -4.82 -6.60
C ILE A 38 7.92 -5.42 -7.97
N LYS A 39 8.10 -4.61 -9.03
CA LYS A 39 8.35 -5.16 -10.38
C LYS A 39 9.76 -5.75 -10.54
N ASN A 40 10.80 -5.11 -9.99
CA ASN A 40 12.19 -5.52 -10.27
C ASN A 40 12.78 -6.48 -9.23
N VAL A 41 12.30 -6.44 -7.97
CA VAL A 41 12.95 -7.16 -6.85
C VAL A 41 12.10 -8.32 -6.32
N ALA A 42 10.78 -8.33 -6.53
CA ALA A 42 9.91 -9.33 -5.93
C ALA A 42 9.90 -10.66 -6.76
N PRO A 43 10.35 -11.81 -6.21
CA PRO A 43 10.12 -13.11 -6.85
C PRO A 43 8.62 -13.40 -7.00
N ARG A 44 8.23 -14.23 -7.98
CA ARG A 44 6.84 -14.52 -8.42
C ARG A 44 5.80 -14.75 -7.31
N HIS A 45 6.22 -15.11 -6.10
CA HIS A 45 5.36 -15.38 -4.94
C HIS A 45 4.98 -14.12 -4.13
N LYS A 46 5.55 -12.96 -4.45
CA LYS A 46 5.39 -11.68 -3.71
C LYS A 46 4.54 -10.64 -4.45
N TYR A 47 3.91 -11.01 -5.56
CA TYR A 47 2.84 -10.20 -6.16
C TYR A 47 1.56 -10.21 -5.35
N MET A 48 1.45 -11.08 -4.35
CA MET A 48 0.29 -11.16 -3.48
C MET A 48 0.49 -10.31 -2.22
N TRP A 49 -0.48 -9.45 -1.96
CA TRP A 49 -0.61 -8.69 -0.74
C TRP A 49 -0.91 -9.63 0.42
N ASN A 50 -0.05 -9.61 1.43
CA ASN A 50 -0.25 -10.45 2.59
C ASN A 50 -1.26 -9.80 3.54
N GLN A 51 -2.36 -10.51 3.80
CA GLN A 51 -3.41 -10.07 4.71
C GLN A 51 -3.26 -10.67 6.12
N ALA A 52 -2.33 -11.62 6.30
CA ALA A 52 -2.09 -12.23 7.61
C ALA A 52 -1.37 -11.21 8.52
N PRO A 53 -1.93 -10.83 9.68
CA PRO A 53 -1.34 -9.85 10.59
C PRO A 53 0.11 -10.16 10.97
N GLU A 54 0.43 -11.45 11.15
CA GLU A 54 1.77 -11.93 11.47
C GLU A 54 2.78 -11.77 10.33
N LEU A 55 2.30 -11.58 9.09
CA LEU A 55 3.11 -11.36 7.90
C LEU A 55 2.96 -9.94 7.33
N MET A 56 2.21 -9.05 8.01
CA MET A 56 2.16 -7.63 7.67
C MET A 56 3.52 -6.95 7.88
N ASN A 57 4.44 -7.50 8.68
CA ASN A 57 5.83 -7.03 8.77
C ASN A 57 6.71 -7.49 7.59
N SER A 58 6.14 -7.63 6.39
CA SER A 58 6.96 -7.86 5.21
C SER A 58 7.69 -6.59 4.83
N ILE A 59 8.93 -6.70 4.33
CA ILE A 59 9.79 -5.57 3.92
C ILE A 59 9.05 -4.56 3.02
N TYR A 60 8.13 -5.03 2.16
CA TYR A 60 7.34 -4.18 1.28
C TYR A 60 6.28 -3.34 2.01
N PHE A 61 5.65 -3.93 3.03
CA PHE A 61 4.73 -3.19 3.88
C PHE A 61 5.48 -2.20 4.77
N GLU A 62 6.68 -2.57 5.23
CA GLU A 62 7.55 -1.65 5.98
C GLU A 62 7.95 -0.44 5.14
N GLU A 63 8.47 -0.64 3.92
CA GLU A 63 8.81 0.48 3.01
C GLU A 63 7.59 1.35 2.68
N LEU A 64 6.45 0.74 2.36
CA LEU A 64 5.22 1.48 2.11
C LEU A 64 4.72 2.22 3.36
N ALA A 65 4.84 1.62 4.54
CA ALA A 65 4.50 2.24 5.81
C ALA A 65 5.42 3.44 6.10
N TYR A 66 6.71 3.34 5.82
CA TYR A 66 7.64 4.48 5.93
C TYR A 66 7.24 5.61 4.98
N ILE A 67 6.91 5.31 3.72
CA ILE A 67 6.42 6.31 2.77
C ILE A 67 5.17 7.01 3.32
N LEU A 68 4.22 6.27 3.88
CA LEU A 68 3.00 6.83 4.46
C LEU A 68 3.26 7.62 5.75
N GLU A 69 4.17 7.16 6.60
CA GLU A 69 4.52 7.81 7.87
C GLU A 69 5.25 9.14 7.64
N GLU A 70 6.21 9.18 6.70
CA GLU A 70 6.92 10.41 6.31
C GLU A 70 5.97 11.48 5.78
N ASN A 71 4.86 11.08 5.17
CA ASN A 71 3.86 11.99 4.63
C ASN A 71 2.65 12.16 5.56
N SER A 72 2.67 11.56 6.76
CA SER A 72 1.53 11.52 7.70
C SER A 72 1.10 12.88 8.26
N GLY A 73 1.97 13.90 8.18
CA GLY A 73 1.64 15.29 8.51
C GLY A 73 0.64 15.93 7.54
N VAL A 74 0.46 15.34 6.36
CA VAL A 74 -0.54 15.74 5.36
C VAL A 74 -1.77 14.82 5.38
N ILE A 75 -1.70 13.72 6.12
CA ILE A 75 -2.76 12.71 6.22
C ILE A 75 -3.67 13.02 7.40
N ASP A 76 -4.88 13.52 7.12
CA ASP A 76 -5.90 13.73 8.14
C ASP A 76 -6.40 12.39 8.75
N THR A 77 -7.17 12.49 9.83
CA THR A 77 -7.62 11.31 10.61
C THR A 77 -8.60 10.43 9.82
N ASP A 78 -9.42 11.02 8.94
CA ASP A 78 -10.39 10.27 8.14
C ASP A 78 -9.70 9.56 6.97
N TRP A 79 -8.69 10.18 6.38
CA TRP A 79 -7.83 9.56 5.38
C TRP A 79 -7.04 8.38 5.97
N LYS A 80 -6.50 8.48 7.20
CA LYS A 80 -5.88 7.32 7.89
C LYS A 80 -6.82 6.14 8.03
N ARG A 81 -8.10 6.38 8.34
CA ARG A 81 -9.11 5.32 8.42
C ARG A 81 -9.37 4.68 7.06
N THR A 82 -9.44 5.49 6.00
CA THR A 82 -9.61 4.98 4.63
C THR A 82 -8.40 4.18 4.16
N LEU A 83 -7.17 4.58 4.53
CA LEU A 83 -5.96 3.80 4.25
C LEU A 83 -5.98 2.43 4.95
N VAL A 84 -6.37 2.40 6.22
CA VAL A 84 -6.53 1.14 6.97
C VAL A 84 -7.57 0.23 6.30
N LYS A 85 -8.70 0.79 5.87
CA LYS A 85 -9.72 0.05 5.09
C LYS A 85 -9.17 -0.52 3.79
N VAL A 86 -8.37 0.28 3.04
CA VAL A 86 -7.70 -0.19 1.83
C VAL A 86 -6.83 -1.39 2.15
N PHE A 87 -6.06 -1.40 3.24
CA PHE A 87 -5.23 -2.53 3.64
C PHE A 87 -6.01 -3.75 4.15
N ALA A 88 -7.06 -3.52 4.95
CA ALA A 88 -7.93 -4.57 5.50
C ALA A 88 -8.89 -5.18 4.46
N ASN A 89 -9.01 -4.57 3.27
CA ASN A 89 -10.03 -4.90 2.27
C ASN A 89 -11.46 -4.74 2.81
N GLU A 90 -11.66 -3.71 3.62
CA GLU A 90 -12.97 -3.30 4.12
C GLU A 90 -13.49 -2.15 3.24
N GLU A 91 -14.76 -2.19 2.84
CA GLU A 91 -15.44 -1.07 2.16
C GLU A 91 -15.80 0.06 3.16
#